data_AF-X5P025-F1
#
_entry.id   AF-X5P025-F1
#
_cell.length_a   1.000
_cell.length_b   1.000
_cell.length_c   1.000
_cell.angle_alpha   90.00
_cell.angle_beta   90.00
_cell.angle_gamma   90.00
#
_symmetry.space_group_name_H-M   'P 1'
#
loop_
_entity.id
_entity.type
_entity.pdbx_description
1 polymer ?
#
loop_
_entity_poly.entity_id
_entity_poly.type
_entity_poly.pdbx_seq_one_letter_code
_entity_poly.pdbx_strand_id
1 'polypeptide(L)'
;MATVTHVFSIDYVAKLLDEDAELLQAIVSNDDNLSYGSIISVYTGPDEAITSLTRDGMEELEQMLTHARRTADEWSDFLEAFVDDQELIARIKAKSPR
;
A
#
# COMPACT_ATOMS: atom_id res chain seq x y z
N MET A 1 -23.11 14.08 -13.03
CA MET A 1 -23.34 12.84 -13.79
C MET A 1 -22.82 11.72 -12.92
N ALA A 2 -23.56 10.61 -12.74
CA ALA A 2 -23.03 9.50 -11.96
C ALA A 2 -21.87 8.88 -12.74
N THR A 3 -20.69 8.85 -12.13
CA THR A 3 -19.49 8.22 -12.68
C THR A 3 -19.30 6.87 -11.99
N VAL A 4 -19.00 5.82 -12.76
CA VAL A 4 -18.64 4.52 -12.18
C VAL A 4 -17.24 4.63 -11.60
N THR A 5 -17.11 4.48 -10.29
CA THR A 5 -15.81 4.39 -9.61
C THR A 5 -15.43 2.93 -9.46
N HIS A 6 -14.20 2.61 -9.84
CA HIS A 6 -13.62 1.28 -9.67
C HIS A 6 -12.68 1.30 -8.46
N VAL A 7 -12.63 0.18 -7.76
CA VAL A 7 -11.68 -0.06 -6.67
C VAL A 7 -10.92 -1.36 -6.94
N PHE A 8 -9.72 -1.45 -6.41
CA PHE A 8 -8.78 -2.55 -6.63
C PHE A 8 -8.39 -3.14 -5.29
N SER A 9 -8.51 -4.46 -5.12
CA SER A 9 -8.04 -5.11 -3.89
C SER A 9 -6.52 -4.99 -3.76
N ILE A 10 -6.01 -4.98 -2.52
CA ILE A 10 -4.56 -4.94 -2.26
C ILE A 10 -3.82 -6.07 -2.96
N ASP A 11 -4.37 -7.29 -2.99
CA ASP A 11 -3.79 -8.42 -3.73
C ASP A 11 -3.63 -8.14 -5.23
N TYR A 12 -4.57 -7.42 -5.83
CA TYR A 12 -4.50 -7.09 -7.25
C TYR A 12 -3.51 -5.95 -7.50
N VAL A 13 -3.50 -4.93 -6.64
CA VAL A 13 -2.51 -3.84 -6.69
C VAL A 13 -1.08 -4.38 -6.53
N ALA A 14 -0.86 -5.29 -5.58
CA ALA A 14 0.43 -5.96 -5.36
C ALA A 14 0.94 -6.65 -6.64
N LYS A 15 0.06 -7.33 -7.38
CA LYS A 15 0.41 -7.94 -8.68
C LYS A 15 0.72 -6.92 -9.76
N LEU A 16 0.00 -5.79 -9.78
CA LEU A 16 0.22 -4.72 -10.76
C LEU A 16 1.55 -4.00 -10.55
N LEU A 17 1.91 -3.74 -9.29
CA LEU A 17 3.15 -3.07 -8.91
C LEU A 17 4.34 -4.04 -8.74
N ASP A 18 4.06 -5.35 -8.82
CA ASP A 18 5.01 -6.45 -8.52
C ASP A 18 5.65 -6.27 -7.12
N GLU A 19 4.80 -5.89 -6.16
CA GLU A 19 5.16 -5.64 -4.76
C GLU A 19 4.60 -6.71 -3.81
N ASP A 20 5.14 -6.73 -2.60
CA ASP A 20 4.68 -7.62 -1.53
C ASP A 20 3.31 -7.16 -1.00
N ALA A 21 2.30 -8.03 -1.06
CA ALA A 21 0.95 -7.68 -0.63
C ALA A 21 0.89 -7.33 0.87
N GLU A 22 1.72 -7.95 1.71
CA GLU A 22 1.78 -7.68 3.14
C GLU A 22 2.39 -6.31 3.42
N LEU A 23 3.40 -5.90 2.62
CA LEU A 23 3.94 -4.54 2.65
C LEU A 23 2.84 -3.52 2.30
N LEU A 24 2.13 -3.72 1.18
CA LEU A 24 1.09 -2.79 0.77
C LEU A 24 -0.03 -2.71 1.81
N GLN A 25 -0.43 -3.86 2.37
CA GLN A 25 -1.43 -3.94 3.44
C GLN A 25 -0.99 -3.16 4.69
N ALA A 26 0.28 -3.25 5.07
CA ALA A 26 0.82 -2.53 6.21
C ALA A 26 0.84 -1.01 5.99
N ILE A 27 1.20 -0.56 4.78
CA ILE A 27 1.15 0.87 4.42
C ILE A 27 -0.28 1.39 4.52
N VAL A 28 -1.27 0.69 3.95
CA VAL A 28 -2.67 1.16 3.96
C VAL A 28 -3.41 0.88 5.27
N SER A 29 -2.76 0.22 6.23
CA SER A 29 -3.32 0.00 7.57
C SER A 29 -3.38 1.29 8.39
N ASN A 30 -2.53 2.26 8.05
CA ASN A 30 -2.64 3.62 8.54
C ASN A 30 -3.33 4.46 7.44
N ASP A 31 -4.54 4.95 7.72
CA ASP A 31 -5.34 5.69 6.75
C ASP A 31 -4.79 7.09 6.45
N ASP A 32 -3.96 7.64 7.33
CA ASP A 32 -3.24 8.91 7.12
C ASP A 32 -2.08 8.79 6.11
N ASN A 33 -1.70 7.57 5.71
CA ASN A 33 -0.61 7.37 4.74
C ASN A 33 -1.00 7.73 3.30
N LEU A 34 -2.29 7.78 2.99
CA LEU A 34 -2.80 8.11 1.66
C LEU A 34 -3.83 9.24 1.72
N SER A 35 -4.11 9.82 0.56
CA SER A 35 -5.10 10.88 0.43
C SER A 35 -6.51 10.41 0.83
N TYR A 36 -7.33 11.35 1.32
CA TYR A 36 -8.70 11.03 1.75
C TYR A 36 -9.52 10.41 0.61
N GLY A 37 -10.13 9.26 0.88
CA GLY A 37 -10.90 8.50 -0.11
C GLY A 37 -10.05 7.59 -1.01
N SER A 38 -8.74 7.51 -0.80
CA SER A 38 -7.87 6.54 -1.49
C SER A 38 -8.09 5.11 -1.00
N ILE A 39 -8.35 4.92 0.29
CA ILE A 39 -8.55 3.62 0.93
C ILE A 39 -10.05 3.35 1.13
N ILE A 40 -10.50 2.18 0.69
CA ILE A 40 -11.90 1.73 0.74
C ILE A 40 -11.97 0.38 1.44
N SER A 41 -12.68 0.34 2.57
CA SER A 41 -12.99 -0.92 3.26
C SER A 41 -14.27 -1.53 2.68
N VAL A 42 -14.14 -2.72 2.09
CA VAL A 42 -15.27 -3.47 1.51
C VAL A 42 -15.63 -4.60 2.46
N TYR A 43 -16.75 -4.45 3.17
CA TYR A 43 -17.26 -5.48 4.08
C TYR A 43 -17.91 -6.62 3.28
N THR A 44 -17.35 -7.82 3.39
CA THR A 44 -17.93 -9.07 2.87
C THR A 44 -18.80 -9.78 3.91
N GLY A 45 -18.70 -9.36 5.18
CA GLY A 45 -19.52 -9.81 6.30
C GLY A 45 -19.43 -8.82 7.48
N PRO A 46 -20.02 -9.16 8.64
CA PRO A 46 -19.99 -8.31 9.83
C PRO A 46 -18.58 -7.98 10.34
N ASP A 47 -17.66 -8.95 10.22
CA ASP A 47 -16.31 -8.89 10.77
C ASP A 47 -15.21 -9.03 9.70
N GLU A 48 -15.60 -9.20 8.43
CA GLU A 48 -14.66 -9.40 7.33
C GLU A 48 -14.73 -8.20 6.39
N ALA A 49 -13.63 -7.47 6.32
CA ALA A 49 -13.45 -6.38 5.38
C ALA A 49 -12.18 -6.59 4.56
N ILE A 50 -12.30 -6.38 3.26
CA ILE A 50 -11.17 -6.35 2.33
C ILE A 50 -10.77 -4.89 2.15
N THR A 51 -9.50 -4.57 2.35
CA THR A 51 -8.95 -3.27 2.00
C THR A 51 -8.78 -3.18 0.49
N SER A 52 -9.30 -2.10 -0.10
CA SER A 52 -9.19 -1.81 -1.52
C SER A 52 -8.74 -0.37 -1.72
N LEU A 53 -8.15 -0.09 -2.88
CA LEU A 53 -7.71 1.25 -3.27
C LEU A 53 -8.54 1.77 -4.44
N THR A 54 -8.78 3.07 -4.47
CA THR A 54 -9.22 3.74 -5.71
C THR A 54 -8.08 3.74 -6.73
N ARG A 55 -8.39 4.13 -7.98
CA ARG A 55 -7.35 4.37 -8.99
C ARG A 55 -6.33 5.39 -8.49
N ASP A 56 -6.81 6.52 -7.97
CA ASP A 56 -5.94 7.60 -7.51
C ASP A 56 -5.08 7.15 -6.33
N GLY A 57 -5.63 6.40 -5.38
CA GLY A 57 -4.88 5.82 -4.27
C GLY A 57 -3.81 4.81 -4.70
N MET A 58 -4.09 4.01 -5.74
CA MET A 58 -3.09 3.11 -6.33
C MET A 58 -1.95 3.90 -7.00
N GLU A 59 -2.27 4.95 -7.77
CA GLU A 59 -1.29 5.80 -8.44
C GLU A 59 -0.45 6.62 -7.44
N GLU A 60 -1.04 7.05 -6.32
CA GLU A 60 -0.35 7.69 -5.19
C GLU A 60 0.64 6.72 -4.54
N LEU A 61 0.20 5.50 -4.24
CA LEU A 61 1.04 4.45 -3.66
C LEU A 61 2.21 4.07 -4.59
N GLU A 62 1.97 3.92 -5.89
CA GLU A 62 3.02 3.65 -6.88
C GLU A 62 4.08 4.77 -6.92
N GLN A 63 3.66 6.03 -6.87
CA GLN A 63 4.57 7.18 -6.83
C GLN A 63 5.42 7.20 -5.56
N MET A 64 4.80 6.95 -4.40
CA MET A 64 5.50 6.86 -3.11
C MET A 64 6.58 5.77 -3.14
N LEU A 65 6.24 4.57 -3.61
CA LEU A 65 7.16 3.45 -3.73
C LEU A 65 8.30 3.75 -4.71
N THR A 66 7.98 4.33 -5.87
CA THR A 66 8.99 4.73 -6.86
C THR A 66 9.95 5.77 -6.30
N HIS A 67 9.46 6.70 -5.48
CA HIS A 67 10.30 7.68 -4.81
C HIS A 67 11.21 7.04 -3.77
N ALA A 68 10.66 6.18 -2.91
CA ALA A 68 11.40 5.50 -1.86
C ALA A 68 12.48 4.55 -2.37
N ARG A 69 12.26 3.90 -3.53
CA ARG A 69 13.19 2.93 -4.12
C ARG A 69 14.44 3.55 -4.78
N ARG A 70 14.61 4.87 -4.75
CA ARG A 70 15.75 5.56 -5.37
C ARG A 70 17.10 5.20 -4.74
N THR A 71 17.13 5.04 -3.42
CA THR A 71 18.33 4.64 -2.67
C THR A 71 17.96 3.70 -1.53
N ALA A 72 18.95 2.95 -1.03
CA ALA A 72 18.74 2.06 0.11
C ALA A 72 18.36 2.83 1.39
N ASP A 73 18.91 4.04 1.57
CA ASP A 73 18.61 4.91 2.71
C ASP A 73 17.18 5.46 2.60
N GLU A 74 16.77 6.01 1.45
CA GLU A 74 15.39 6.46 1.21
C GLU A 74 14.37 5.32 1.37
N TRP A 75 14.73 4.10 0.96
CA TRP A 75 13.89 2.93 1.16
C TRP A 75 13.76 2.57 2.64
N SER A 76 14.85 2.66 3.40
CA SER A 76 14.85 2.43 4.83
C SER A 76 14.01 3.45 5.58
N ASP A 77 14.19 4.74 5.28
CA ASP A 77 13.46 5.85 5.89
C ASP A 77 11.97 5.77 5.57
N PHE A 78 11.61 5.42 4.32
CA PHE A 78 10.23 5.20 3.91
C PHE A 78 9.56 4.09 4.73
N LEU A 79 10.21 2.94 4.86
CA LEU A 79 9.66 1.83 5.64
C LEU A 79 9.43 2.23 7.10
N GLU A 80 10.35 2.97 7.71
CA GLU A 80 10.21 3.42 9.10
C GLU A 80 9.14 4.52 9.28
N ALA A 81 8.84 5.29 8.24
CA ALA A 81 7.83 6.34 8.28
C ALA A 81 6.40 5.84 8.00
N PHE A 82 6.25 4.83 7.13
CA PHE A 82 4.94 4.40 6.61
C PHE A 82 4.50 3.02 7.08
N VAL A 83 5.37 2.24 7.74
CA VAL A 83 5.06 0.90 8.24
C VAL A 83 5.36 0.82 9.74
N ASP A 84 4.36 0.47 10.55
CA ASP A 84 4.56 0.34 12.00
C ASP A 84 5.20 -1.00 12.39
N ASP A 85 4.97 -2.05 11.60
CA ASP A 85 5.45 -3.41 11.87
C ASP A 85 6.96 -3.56 11.64
N GLN A 86 7.72 -3.53 12.75
CA GLN A 86 9.18 -3.64 12.74
C GLN A 86 9.68 -5.01 12.25
N GLU A 87 8.93 -6.10 12.47
CA GLU A 87 9.31 -7.43 12.00
C GLU A 87 9.17 -7.50 10.47
N LEU A 88 8.07 -6.95 9.95
CA LEU A 88 7.84 -6.82 8.52
C LEU A 88 8.94 -5.96 7.86
N ILE A 89 9.29 -4.82 8.45
CA ILE A 89 10.38 -3.96 7.95
C ILE A 89 11.69 -4.74 7.85
N ALA A 90 12.08 -5.46 8.91
CA ALA A 90 13.32 -6.23 8.92
C ALA A 90 13.32 -7.31 7.82
N ARG A 91 12.19 -8.00 7.63
CA ARG A 91 12.02 -9.02 6.59
C ARG A 91 12.09 -8.43 5.18
N ILE A 92 11.51 -7.25 4.96
CA ILE A 92 11.54 -6.56 3.67
C ILE A 92 12.93 -6.00 3.38
N LYS A 93 13.62 -5.41 4.35
CA LYS A 93 15.02 -4.94 4.21
C LYS A 93 16.00 -6.09 3.91
N ALA A 94 15.71 -7.30 4.40
CA ALA A 94 16.51 -8.49 4.11
C ALA A 94 16.30 -9.05 2.69
N LYS A 95 15.19 -8.73 2.02
CA LYS A 95 14.99 -9.03 0.60
C LYS A 95 15.88 -8.10 -0.23
N SER A 96 16.55 -8.62 -1.25
CA SER A 96 17.39 -7.79 -2.13
C SER A 96 16.58 -6.62 -2.72
N PRO A 97 17.19 -5.42 -2.84
CA PRO A 97 16.53 -4.31 -3.53
C PRO A 97 16.16 -4.73 -4.96
N ARG A 98 14.94 -4.39 -5.38
CA ARG A 98 14.50 -4.50 -6.78
C ARG A 98 15.25 -3.49 -7.65
#